data_AF-B3TK43-F1
#
_entry.id   AF-B3TK43-F1
#
_cell.length_a   1.000
_cell.length_b   1.000
_cell.length_c   1.000
_cell.angle_alpha   90.00
_cell.angle_beta   90.00
_cell.angle_gamma   90.00
#
_symmetry.space_group_name_H-M   'P 1'
#
loop_
_entity.id
_entity.type
_entity.pdbx_description
1 polymer ?
#
loop_
_entity_poly.entity_id
_entity_poly.type
_entity_poly.pdbx_seq_one_letter_code
_entity_poly.pdbx_strand_id
1 'polypeptide(L)'
;MASGFTILILFAVAVVGRALTPSTFLTTVDRQRLKSVFQAAQPFQDAASAHYSILGLKLLDATLPNAQDTCKTLTSIVDAGNLASLFHASTAAKALSSCKLGVNNV
;
A
#
# COMPACT_ATOMS: atom_id res chain seq x y z
N MET A 1 24.13 18.96 -40.79
CA MET A 1 24.41 18.76 -39.34
C MET A 1 23.21 18.13 -38.62
N ALA A 2 22.53 17.14 -39.22
CA ALA A 2 21.32 16.51 -38.65
C ALA A 2 21.54 15.04 -38.23
N SER A 3 22.59 14.39 -38.74
CA SER A 3 22.86 12.96 -38.51
C SER A 3 23.25 12.66 -37.05
N GLY A 4 24.18 13.43 -36.47
CA GLY A 4 24.65 13.20 -35.10
C GLY A 4 23.57 13.41 -34.04
N PHE A 5 22.72 14.43 -34.19
CA PHE A 5 21.64 14.71 -33.24
C PHE A 5 20.55 13.65 -33.28
N THR A 6 20.21 13.14 -34.47
CA THR A 6 19.23 12.07 -34.65
C THR A 6 19.70 10.76 -34.03
N ILE A 7 20.98 10.42 -34.20
CA ILE A 7 21.60 9.23 -33.56
C ILE A 7 21.56 9.36 -32.04
N LEU A 8 21.84 10.55 -31.50
CA LEU A 8 21.82 10.82 -30.05
C LEU A 8 20.42 10.66 -29.47
N ILE A 9 19.39 11.16 -30.16
CA ILE A 9 17.98 10.97 -29.76
C ILE A 9 17.60 9.49 -29.79
N LEU A 10 17.94 8.77 -30.86
CA LEU A 10 17.64 7.33 -30.96
C LEU A 10 18.32 6.53 -29.84
N PHE A 11 19.55 6.88 -29.48
CA PHE A 11 20.27 6.23 -28.39
C PHE A 11 19.65 6.55 -27.03
N ALA A 12 19.24 7.80 -26.79
CA ALA A 12 18.54 8.19 -25.57
C ALA A 12 17.21 7.44 -25.41
N VAL A 13 16.42 7.34 -26.48
CA VAL A 13 15.15 6.58 -26.48
C VAL A 13 15.40 5.09 -26.25
N ALA A 14 16.43 4.50 -26.85
CA ALA A 14 16.77 3.10 -26.66
C ALA A 14 17.20 2.77 -25.21
N VAL A 15 17.94 3.68 -24.56
CA VAL A 15 18.35 3.52 -23.14
C VAL A 15 17.14 3.63 -22.21
N VAL A 16 16.24 4.58 -22.44
CA VAL A 16 14.98 4.69 -21.66
C VAL A 16 14.07 3.47 -21.91
N GLY A 17 14.05 2.94 -23.13
CA GLY A 17 13.35 1.71 -23.49
C GLY A 17 13.80 0.48 -22.69
N ARG A 18 15.07 0.42 -22.30
CA ARG A 18 15.63 -0.67 -21.46
C ARG A 18 15.23 -0.55 -19.99
N ALA A 19 14.88 0.65 -19.51
CA ALA A 19 14.35 0.84 -18.16
C ALA A 19 12.90 0.32 -18.01
N LEU A 20 12.22 0.04 -19.12
CA LEU A 20 10.85 -0.47 -19.16
C LEU A 20 10.76 -2.00 -19.12
N THR A 21 11.88 -2.74 -19.05
CA THR A 21 11.79 -4.20 -18.85
C THR A 21 11.16 -4.46 -17.47
N PRO A 22 9.93 -5.01 -17.40
CA PRO A 22 9.32 -5.30 -16.13
C PRO A 22 10.15 -6.36 -15.43
N SER A 23 10.74 -5.99 -14.30
CA SER A 23 11.37 -6.95 -13.41
C SER A 23 10.29 -7.92 -12.91
N THR A 24 10.57 -9.22 -12.87
CA THR A 24 9.67 -10.23 -12.28
C THR A 24 9.65 -10.18 -10.76
N PHE A 25 10.49 -9.32 -10.16
CA PHE A 25 10.58 -9.10 -8.73
C PHE A 25 10.55 -7.60 -8.41
N LEU A 26 10.05 -7.27 -7.22
CA LEU A 26 10.10 -5.91 -6.69
C LEU A 26 11.53 -5.54 -6.34
N THR A 27 12.06 -4.47 -6.93
CA THR A 27 13.36 -3.92 -6.52
C THR A 27 13.25 -3.26 -5.14
N THR A 28 14.38 -2.89 -4.55
CA THR A 28 14.40 -2.14 -3.28
C THR A 28 13.68 -0.79 -3.41
N VAL A 29 13.86 -0.12 -4.55
CA VAL A 29 13.19 1.14 -4.86
C VAL A 29 11.68 0.93 -4.98
N ASP A 30 11.24 -0.13 -5.66
CA ASP A 30 9.81 -0.42 -5.81
C ASP A 30 9.15 -0.72 -4.46
N ARG A 31 9.80 -1.52 -3.60
CA ARG A 31 9.34 -1.77 -2.23
C ARG A 31 9.19 -0.49 -1.43
N GLN A 32 10.16 0.43 -1.55
CA GLN A 32 10.11 1.73 -0.88
C GLN A 32 8.94 2.59 -1.39
N ARG A 33 8.71 2.58 -2.71
CA ARG A 33 7.60 3.31 -3.34
C ARG A 33 6.25 2.75 -2.91
N LEU A 34 6.07 1.42 -2.94
CA LEU A 34 4.86 0.77 -2.45
C LEU A 34 4.61 1.04 -0.97
N LYS A 35 5.66 0.99 -0.13
CA LYS A 35 5.56 1.37 1.28
C LYS A 35 5.02 2.79 1.44
N SER A 36 5.53 3.74 0.65
CA SER A 36 5.07 5.13 0.69
C SER A 36 3.60 5.28 0.25
N VAL A 37 3.15 4.48 -0.73
CA VAL A 37 1.75 4.48 -1.18
C VAL A 37 0.82 4.00 -0.06
N PHE A 38 1.17 2.89 0.61
CA PHE A 38 0.35 2.38 1.72
C PHE A 38 0.36 3.28 2.95
N GLN A 39 1.47 3.98 3.21
CA GLN A 39 1.53 4.98 4.28
C GLN A 39 0.70 6.21 3.96
N ALA A 40 0.68 6.66 2.70
CA ALA A 40 -0.12 7.79 2.23
C ALA A 40 -1.64 7.52 2.23
N ALA A 41 -2.06 6.26 2.38
CA ALA A 41 -3.47 5.90 2.54
C ALA A 41 -4.05 6.30 3.91
N GLN A 42 -3.22 6.72 4.87
CA GLN A 42 -3.68 7.28 6.13
C GLN A 42 -4.09 8.77 5.97
N PRO A 43 -5.22 9.21 6.56
CA PRO A 43 -6.19 8.44 7.33
C PRO A 43 -7.09 7.57 6.44
N PHE A 44 -7.36 6.35 6.87
CA PHE A 44 -8.19 5.42 6.10
C PHE A 44 -9.65 5.89 6.07
N GLN A 45 -10.25 5.90 4.87
CA GLN A 45 -11.64 6.31 4.68
C GLN A 45 -12.63 5.16 4.93
N ASP A 46 -12.20 3.92 4.68
CA ASP A 46 -13.03 2.72 4.76
C ASP A 46 -12.21 1.50 5.23
N ALA A 47 -12.92 0.48 5.73
CA ALA A 47 -12.30 -0.73 6.26
C ALA A 47 -11.48 -1.50 5.20
N ALA A 48 -11.86 -1.45 3.92
CA ALA A 48 -11.13 -2.16 2.86
C ALA A 48 -9.79 -1.48 2.56
N SER A 49 -9.78 -0.15 2.43
CA SER A 49 -8.53 0.62 2.28
C SER A 49 -7.57 0.39 3.44
N ALA A 50 -8.08 0.35 4.67
CA ALA A 50 -7.27 0.01 5.85
C ALA A 50 -6.72 -1.42 5.75
N HIS A 51 -7.57 -2.39 5.42
CA HIS A 51 -7.18 -3.79 5.27
C HIS A 51 -6.05 -4.00 4.27
N TYR A 52 -6.19 -3.49 3.05
CA TYR A 52 -5.18 -3.69 2.02
C TYR A 52 -3.88 -2.93 2.31
N SER A 53 -3.97 -1.75 2.91
CA SER A 53 -2.77 -0.96 3.25
C SER A 53 -1.98 -1.60 4.38
N ILE A 54 -2.66 -2.05 5.45
CA ILE A 54 -2.02 -2.73 6.58
C ILE A 54 -1.40 -4.07 6.13
N LEU A 55 -2.14 -4.85 5.33
CA LEU A 55 -1.65 -6.13 4.82
C LEU A 55 -0.49 -5.95 3.83
N GLY A 56 -0.55 -4.95 2.95
CA GLY A 56 0.53 -4.59 2.04
C GLY A 56 1.80 -4.18 2.77
N LEU A 57 1.69 -3.37 3.83
CA LEU A 57 2.84 -3.02 4.68
C LEU A 57 3.42 -4.25 5.39
N LYS A 58 2.56 -5.14 5.91
CA LYS A 58 3.00 -6.38 6.54
C LYS A 58 3.74 -7.30 5.57
N LEU A 59 3.27 -7.42 4.32
CA LEU A 59 3.93 -8.21 3.27
C LEU A 59 5.28 -7.63 2.82
N LEU A 60 5.48 -6.32 2.99
CA LEU A 60 6.74 -5.64 2.69
C LEU A 60 7.72 -5.65 3.88
N ASP A 61 7.43 -6.44 4.94
CA ASP A 61 8.14 -6.42 6.23
C ASP A 61 8.29 -5.01 6.82
N ALA A 62 7.36 -4.12 6.47
CA ALA A 62 7.35 -2.76 6.96
C ALA A 62 6.64 -2.72 8.32
N THR A 63 7.32 -2.17 9.32
CA THR A 63 6.69 -1.81 10.58
C THR A 63 5.66 -0.71 10.34
N LEU A 64 4.43 -0.93 10.80
CA LEU A 64 3.44 0.13 10.87
C LEU A 64 3.81 1.07 12.03
N PRO A 65 4.13 2.34 11.75
CA PRO A 65 4.23 3.33 12.81
C PRO A 65 2.84 3.46 13.45
N ASN A 66 2.78 3.40 14.78
CA ASN A 66 1.56 3.62 15.56
C ASN A 66 0.43 2.61 15.26
N ALA A 67 0.72 1.31 15.39
CA ALA A 67 -0.28 0.25 15.31
C ALA A 67 -1.51 0.48 16.22
N GLN A 68 -1.31 1.10 17.39
CA GLN A 68 -2.40 1.47 18.31
C GLN A 68 -3.35 2.52 17.71
N ASP A 69 -2.81 3.58 17.10
CA ASP A 69 -3.65 4.65 16.53
C ASP A 69 -4.35 4.17 15.27
N THR A 70 -3.65 3.35 14.47
CA THR A 70 -4.24 2.65 13.31
C THR A 70 -5.43 1.78 13.73
N CYS A 71 -5.33 1.08 14.87
CA CYS A 71 -6.43 0.29 15.42
C CYS A 71 -7.63 1.15 15.86
N LYS A 72 -7.38 2.32 16.45
CA LYS A 72 -8.45 3.27 16.82
C LYS A 72 -9.18 3.78 15.59
N THR A 73 -8.44 4.20 14.55
CA THR A 73 -9.02 4.63 13.27
C THR A 73 -9.83 3.50 12.65
N LEU A 74 -9.30 2.28 12.65
CA LEU A 74 -10.01 1.11 12.13
C LEU A 74 -11.33 0.90 12.85
N THR A 75 -11.37 1.03 14.18
CA THR A 75 -12.60 0.88 14.97
C THR A 75 -13.62 1.97 14.65
N SER A 76 -13.18 3.19 14.33
CA SER A 76 -14.08 4.31 13.98
C SER A 76 -14.73 4.19 12.60
N ILE A 77 -14.11 3.45 11.67
CA ILE A 77 -14.60 3.30 10.29
C ILE A 77 -15.34 1.98 10.05
N VAL A 78 -15.41 1.08 11.03
CA VAL A 78 -16.16 -0.18 10.90
C VAL A 78 -17.65 0.11 10.93
N ASP A 79 -18.33 -0.24 9.84
CA ASP A 79 -19.78 -0.41 9.82
C ASP A 79 -20.17 -1.83 10.26
N ALA A 80 -20.94 -1.94 11.35
CA ALA A 80 -21.44 -3.21 11.88
C ALA A 80 -22.60 -3.81 11.06
N GLY A 81 -23.30 -3.00 10.28
CA GLY A 81 -24.39 -3.46 9.40
C GLY A 81 -23.89 -4.12 8.11
N ASN A 82 -22.60 -3.99 7.79
CA ASN A 82 -22.02 -4.46 6.54
C ASN A 82 -21.00 -5.59 6.80
N LEU A 83 -21.34 -6.79 6.36
CA LEU A 83 -20.48 -7.98 6.49
C LEU A 83 -19.10 -7.80 5.86
N ALA A 84 -19.01 -7.11 4.72
CA ALA A 84 -17.73 -6.87 4.04
C ALA A 84 -16.83 -5.95 4.86
N SER A 85 -17.41 -4.90 5.47
CA SER A 85 -16.69 -4.01 6.39
C SER A 85 -16.16 -4.77 7.61
N LEU A 86 -16.98 -5.61 8.23
CA LEU A 86 -16.56 -6.46 9.35
C LEU A 86 -15.43 -7.44 8.98
N PHE A 87 -15.53 -8.06 7.80
CA PHE A 87 -14.49 -8.95 7.29
C PHE A 87 -13.16 -8.23 7.07
N HIS A 88 -13.21 -7.05 6.42
CA HIS A 88 -12.02 -6.24 6.19
C HIS A 88 -11.41 -5.73 7.50
N ALA A 89 -12.24 -5.24 8.41
CA ALA A 89 -11.79 -4.77 9.71
C ALA A 89 -11.15 -5.89 10.54
N SER A 90 -11.80 -7.05 10.67
CA SER A 90 -11.26 -8.19 11.43
C SER A 90 -9.94 -8.70 10.88
N THR A 91 -9.80 -8.74 9.55
CA THR A 91 -8.55 -9.17 8.90
C THR A 91 -7.43 -8.14 9.09
N ALA A 92 -7.75 -6.85 8.96
CA ALA A 92 -6.85 -5.76 9.27
C ALA A 92 -6.39 -5.79 10.74
N ALA A 93 -7.32 -6.01 11.67
CA ALA A 93 -7.02 -6.14 13.09
C ALA A 93 -6.16 -7.37 13.39
N LYS A 94 -6.35 -8.50 12.72
CA LYS A 94 -5.47 -9.67 12.85
C LYS A 94 -4.04 -9.39 12.39
N ALA A 95 -3.87 -8.53 11.37
CA ALA A 95 -2.56 -8.12 10.92
C ALA A 95 -1.84 -7.25 11.97
N LEU A 96 -2.59 -6.45 12.73
CA LEU A 96 -2.16 -5.67 13.88
C LEU A 96 -2.28 -6.52 15.16
N SER A 97 -1.30 -7.34 15.49
CA SER A 97 -1.29 -8.35 16.59
C SER A 97 -1.86 -7.96 17.98
N SER A 98 -2.22 -6.70 18.23
CA SER A 98 -2.78 -6.19 19.47
C SER A 98 -4.07 -5.35 19.29
N CYS A 99 -4.72 -5.40 18.12
CA CYS A 99 -5.93 -4.63 17.86
C CYS A 99 -7.20 -5.40 18.24
N LYS A 100 -7.91 -4.93 19.28
CA LYS A 100 -9.24 -5.44 19.64
C LYS A 100 -10.29 -4.53 19.02
N LEU A 101 -11.00 -5.03 18.02
CA LEU A 101 -12.10 -4.28 17.40
C LEU A 101 -13.25 -4.13 18.39
N GLY A 102 -13.59 -2.89 18.71
CA GLY A 102 -14.83 -2.56 19.38
C GLY A 102 -15.95 -2.47 18.35
N VAL A 103 -16.58 -3.59 18.03
CA VAL A 103 -17.86 -3.57 17.29
C VAL A 103 -18.95 -3.11 18.26
N ASN A 104 -19.08 -1.79 18.41
CA ASN A 104 -20.20 -1.22 19.13
C ASN A 104 -21.43 -1.43 18.24
N ASN A 105 -22.40 -2.23 18.71
CA ASN A 105 -23.63 -2.69 18.06
C ASN A 105 -23.54 -4.05 17.34
N VAL A 106 -23.41 -5.12 18.14
CA VAL A 106 -24.18 -6.36 17.94
C VAL A 106 -25.13 -6.49 19.12
#